data_AF-A0A151IXH7-F1
#
_entry.id   AF-A0A151IXH7-F1
#
_cell.length_a   1.000
_cell.length_b   1.000
_cell.length_c   1.000
_cell.angle_alpha   90.00
_cell.angle_beta   90.00
_cell.angle_gamma   90.00
#
_symmetry.space_group_name_H-M   'P 1'
#
loop_
_entity.id
_entity.type
_entity.pdbx_description
1 polymer ?
#
loop_
_entity_poly.entity_id
_entity_poly.type
_entity_poly.pdbx_seq_one_letter_code
_entity_poly.pdbx_strand_id
1 'polypeptide(L)'
;MNIITLNMTRKQLENNCVELMTVNGRPFSILDDSGFQNIVNPIKYAVEEKNKHKFSISSESIQKRIFEEADRIRKEISDDITNILISLKIAVTRLDRSFLGVNIQYIKGTKIILRTLALKELQEKHTGEYIKTILKNVCFSFNISLDQIYSITTDNGANMLKAVRILTYEDEDCDNDILEENNIDCNSEENEANEYEMDTLSVFENINVLEDLTSNNETSTLSLISKNFLINNYITFNFHY
;
A
#
# COMPACT_ATOMS: atom_id res chain seq x y z
N MET A 1 16.85 -41.67 -22.67
CA MET A 1 17.04 -40.52 -21.77
C MET A 1 15.91 -39.56 -22.09
N ASN A 2 14.94 -39.38 -21.19
CA ASN A 2 13.84 -38.46 -21.43
C ASN A 2 14.35 -37.03 -21.23
N ILE A 3 14.37 -36.24 -22.29
CA ILE A 3 14.76 -34.83 -22.24
C ILE A 3 13.50 -34.03 -21.95
N ILE A 4 13.49 -33.33 -20.82
CA ILE A 4 12.43 -32.37 -20.49
C ILE A 4 12.93 -30.99 -20.89
N THR A 5 12.21 -30.32 -21.80
CA THR A 5 12.55 -28.95 -22.22
C THR A 5 11.96 -27.95 -21.23
N LEU A 6 12.81 -27.14 -20.59
CA LEU A 6 12.38 -26.08 -19.69
C LEU A 6 12.16 -24.76 -20.46
N ASN A 7 10.91 -24.32 -20.57
CA ASN A 7 10.52 -23.04 -21.15
C ASN A 7 10.35 -21.97 -20.05
N MET A 8 11.41 -21.67 -19.32
CA MET A 8 11.41 -20.65 -18.27
C MET A 8 12.69 -19.82 -18.33
N THR A 9 12.57 -18.50 -18.16
CA THR A 9 13.69 -17.57 -18.04
C THR A 9 14.07 -17.34 -16.57
N ARG A 10 15.28 -16.83 -16.33
CA ARG A 10 15.72 -16.39 -14.99
C ARG A 10 14.72 -15.39 -14.39
N LYS A 11 14.33 -14.38 -15.16
CA LYS A 11 13.39 -13.34 -14.72
C LYS A 11 12.05 -13.93 -14.31
N GLN A 12 11.52 -14.91 -15.06
CA GLN A 12 10.27 -15.59 -14.70
C GLN A 12 10.42 -16.39 -13.40
N LEU A 13 11.52 -17.13 -13.23
CA LEU A 13 11.73 -17.89 -12.00
C LEU A 13 11.85 -16.97 -10.77
N GLU A 14 12.65 -15.90 -10.86
CA GLU A 14 12.75 -14.90 -9.81
C GLU A 14 11.41 -14.20 -9.54
N ASN A 15 10.65 -13.85 -10.59
CA ASN A 15 9.32 -13.25 -10.45
C ASN A 15 8.35 -14.18 -9.73
N ASN A 16 8.38 -15.48 -10.02
CA ASN A 16 7.53 -16.45 -9.34
C ASN A 16 7.91 -16.58 -7.86
N CYS A 17 9.20 -16.49 -7.52
CA CYS A 17 9.63 -16.44 -6.12
C CYS A 17 9.18 -15.14 -5.44
N VAL A 18 9.27 -13.99 -6.12
CA VAL A 18 8.70 -12.73 -5.64
C VAL A 18 7.20 -12.90 -5.43
N GLU A 19 6.44 -13.40 -6.40
CA GLU A 19 5.00 -13.65 -6.29
C GLU A 19 4.66 -14.58 -5.10
N LEU A 20 5.48 -15.59 -4.85
CA LEU A 20 5.28 -16.50 -3.73
C LEU A 20 5.33 -15.78 -2.37
N MET A 21 6.32 -14.89 -2.19
CA MET A 21 6.46 -14.11 -0.95
C MET A 21 5.41 -13.02 -0.88
N THR A 22 5.16 -12.40 -2.02
CA THR A 22 4.34 -11.22 -2.11
C THR A 22 2.88 -11.62 -2.17
N VAL A 23 2.44 -12.19 -3.28
CA VAL A 23 1.07 -12.60 -3.55
C VAL A 23 0.60 -13.79 -2.73
N ASN A 24 1.44 -14.79 -2.49
CA ASN A 24 0.89 -16.05 -1.98
C ASN A 24 0.88 -16.21 -0.48
N GLY A 25 1.33 -15.26 0.32
CA GLY A 25 1.29 -15.56 1.73
C GLY A 25 2.45 -16.45 2.17
N ARG A 26 3.66 -16.37 1.58
CA ARG A 26 4.78 -17.21 2.06
C ARG A 26 5.93 -16.48 2.74
N PRO A 27 6.45 -17.04 3.84
CA PRO A 27 7.67 -16.53 4.45
C PRO A 27 8.88 -16.54 3.55
N PHE A 28 9.80 -15.61 3.76
CA PHE A 28 11.13 -15.71 3.15
C PHE A 28 11.85 -17.01 3.51
N SER A 29 11.74 -17.49 4.75
CA SER A 29 12.40 -18.73 5.19
C SER A 29 12.10 -19.94 4.31
N ILE A 30 10.93 -19.98 3.63
CA ILE A 30 10.60 -21.09 2.73
C ILE A 30 11.61 -21.22 1.61
N LEU A 31 12.28 -20.12 1.22
CA LEU A 31 13.30 -20.12 0.20
C LEU A 31 14.54 -20.89 0.66
N ASP A 32 14.78 -21.00 1.96
CA ASP A 32 15.95 -21.69 2.51
C ASP A 32 15.60 -23.13 2.95
N ASP A 33 14.33 -23.51 2.92
CA ASP A 33 13.88 -24.87 3.27
C ASP A 33 14.35 -25.91 2.25
N SER A 34 14.80 -27.06 2.74
CA SER A 34 15.33 -28.14 1.92
C SER A 34 14.33 -28.66 0.88
N GLY A 35 13.05 -28.75 1.24
CA GLY A 35 11.99 -29.17 0.33
C GLY A 35 11.81 -28.23 -0.87
N PHE A 36 11.81 -26.92 -0.60
CA PHE A 36 11.73 -25.91 -1.66
C PHE A 36 12.98 -25.93 -2.54
N GLN A 37 14.17 -25.99 -1.92
CA GLN A 37 15.45 -26.07 -2.64
C GLN A 37 15.54 -27.32 -3.52
N ASN A 38 15.04 -28.47 -3.06
CA ASN A 38 15.00 -29.70 -3.87
C ASN A 38 14.09 -29.57 -5.10
N ILE A 39 13.04 -28.77 -5.04
CA ILE A 39 12.13 -28.50 -6.17
C ILE A 39 12.74 -27.47 -7.12
N VAL A 40 13.31 -26.39 -6.60
CA VAL A 40 13.73 -25.23 -7.39
C VAL A 40 15.14 -25.39 -7.98
N ASN A 41 16.07 -26.05 -7.30
CA ASN A 41 17.45 -26.18 -7.79
C ASN A 41 17.56 -26.86 -9.16
N PRO A 42 16.84 -27.96 -9.47
CA PRO A 42 16.86 -28.54 -10.81
C PRO A 42 16.45 -27.53 -11.90
N ILE A 43 15.42 -26.72 -11.63
CA ILE A 43 14.93 -25.68 -12.54
C ILE A 43 15.99 -24.58 -12.68
N LYS A 44 16.53 -24.11 -11.55
CA LYS A 44 17.58 -23.11 -11.49
C LYS A 44 18.79 -23.53 -12.33
N TYR A 45 19.32 -24.74 -12.14
CA TYR A 45 20.48 -25.24 -12.87
C TYR A 45 20.24 -25.30 -14.38
N ALA A 46 19.05 -25.74 -14.81
CA ALA A 46 18.70 -25.73 -16.23
C ALA A 46 18.66 -24.31 -16.82
N VAL A 47 18.19 -23.32 -16.06
CA VAL A 47 18.22 -21.90 -16.45
C VAL A 47 19.65 -21.36 -16.50
N GLU A 48 20.50 -21.70 -15.52
CA GLU A 48 21.91 -21.30 -15.48
C GLU A 48 22.69 -21.88 -16.67
N GLU A 49 22.45 -23.15 -17.01
CA GLU A 49 23.10 -23.82 -18.13
C GLU A 49 22.73 -23.19 -19.47
N LYS A 50 21.45 -22.83 -19.64
CA LYS A 50 20.95 -22.16 -20.85
C LYS A 50 21.52 -20.75 -21.00
N ASN A 51 21.60 -19.99 -19.92
CA ASN A 51 22.02 -18.58 -19.94
C ASN A 51 23.53 -18.39 -19.72
N LYS A 52 24.28 -19.47 -19.41
CA LYS A 52 25.71 -19.45 -19.04
C LYS A 52 26.03 -18.45 -17.94
N HIS A 53 25.11 -18.28 -16.98
CA HIS A 53 25.22 -17.32 -15.90
C HIS A 53 24.58 -17.87 -14.62
N LYS A 54 25.32 -17.84 -13.51
CA LYS A 54 24.85 -18.29 -12.20
C LYS A 54 24.08 -17.19 -11.48
N PHE A 55 23.10 -17.58 -10.67
CA PHE A 55 22.34 -16.64 -9.84
C PHE A 55 21.94 -17.28 -8.51
N SER A 56 21.39 -16.48 -7.58
CA SER A 56 20.88 -16.98 -6.30
C SER A 56 19.35 -16.96 -6.27
N ILE A 57 18.77 -17.95 -5.61
CA ILE A 57 17.38 -17.97 -5.17
C ILE A 57 17.44 -18.32 -3.69
N SER A 58 17.55 -17.29 -2.88
CA SER A 58 17.61 -17.32 -1.41
C SER A 58 16.76 -16.19 -0.84
N SER A 59 16.44 -16.27 0.44
CA SER A 59 15.76 -15.20 1.19
C SER A 59 16.34 -13.81 0.89
N GLU A 60 17.65 -13.66 1.02
CA GLU A 60 18.35 -12.39 0.79
C GLU A 60 18.20 -11.87 -0.65
N SER A 61 18.40 -12.74 -1.64
CA SER A 61 18.35 -12.33 -3.06
C SER A 61 16.95 -11.91 -3.50
N ILE A 62 15.90 -12.59 -3.00
CA ILE A 62 14.52 -12.28 -3.32
C ILE A 62 14.05 -11.04 -2.55
N GLN A 63 14.45 -10.90 -1.29
CA GLN A 63 14.22 -9.67 -0.51
C GLN A 63 14.77 -8.44 -1.22
N LYS A 64 16.05 -8.47 -1.63
CA LYS A 64 16.67 -7.38 -2.38
C LYS A 64 15.84 -6.98 -3.61
N ARG A 65 15.37 -7.98 -4.36
CA ARG A 65 14.59 -7.76 -5.58
C ARG A 65 13.20 -7.16 -5.30
N ILE A 66 12.57 -7.54 -4.19
CA ILE A 66 11.32 -6.92 -3.73
C ILE A 66 11.54 -5.45 -3.41
N PHE A 67 12.63 -5.10 -2.71
CA PHE A 67 12.95 -3.71 -2.41
C PHE A 67 13.23 -2.88 -3.67
N GLU A 68 14.02 -3.42 -4.60
CA GLU A 68 14.27 -2.77 -5.90
C GLU A 68 12.96 -2.51 -6.68
N GLU A 69 12.03 -3.46 -6.65
CA GLU A 69 10.72 -3.32 -7.29
C GLU A 69 9.81 -2.32 -6.57
N ALA A 70 9.86 -2.28 -5.24
CA ALA A 70 9.13 -1.31 -4.44
C ALA A 70 9.62 0.12 -4.72
N ASP A 71 10.94 0.33 -4.82
CA ASP A 71 11.53 1.61 -5.18
C ASP A 71 11.17 2.03 -6.61
N ARG A 72 11.13 1.05 -7.54
CA ARG A 72 10.66 1.29 -8.91
C ARG A 72 9.21 1.77 -8.95
N ILE A 73 8.32 1.11 -8.21
CA ILE A 73 6.90 1.47 -8.12
C ILE A 73 6.73 2.83 -7.44
N ARG A 74 7.47 3.10 -6.37
CA ARG A 74 7.49 4.39 -5.68
C ARG A 74 7.86 5.52 -6.65
N LYS A 75 8.94 5.32 -7.41
CA LYS A 75 9.37 6.28 -8.42
C LYS A 75 8.32 6.48 -9.50
N GLU A 76 7.71 5.41 -10.01
CA GLU A 76 6.62 5.50 -11.01
C GLU A 76 5.44 6.33 -10.48
N ILE A 77 5.04 6.12 -9.21
CA ILE A 77 3.98 6.91 -8.58
C ILE A 77 4.41 8.37 -8.43
N SER A 78 5.62 8.65 -7.96
CA SER A 78 6.16 10.00 -7.82
C SER A 78 6.23 10.75 -9.15
N ASP A 79 6.70 10.08 -10.20
CA ASP A 79 6.77 10.63 -11.56
C ASP A 79 5.36 10.94 -12.08
N ASP A 80 4.39 10.05 -11.84
CA ASP A 80 2.99 10.22 -12.23
C ASP A 80 2.29 11.39 -11.54
N ILE A 81 2.67 11.71 -10.31
CA ILE A 81 2.04 12.76 -9.49
C ILE A 81 2.85 14.07 -9.44
N THR A 82 3.90 14.17 -10.22
CA THR A 82 4.71 15.38 -10.29
C THR A 82 3.88 16.54 -10.86
N ASN A 83 3.81 17.65 -10.10
CA ASN A 83 3.09 18.88 -10.47
C ASN A 83 1.58 18.71 -10.71
N ILE A 84 0.94 17.68 -10.15
CA ILE A 84 -0.52 17.55 -10.15
C ILE A 84 -1.08 17.63 -8.73
N LEU A 85 -2.35 18.03 -8.65
CA LEU A 85 -3.12 18.01 -7.42
C LEU A 85 -3.60 16.60 -7.11
N ILE A 86 -3.54 16.21 -5.84
CA ILE A 86 -3.93 14.89 -5.35
C ILE A 86 -4.91 15.00 -4.18
N SER A 87 -5.79 14.01 -4.03
CA SER A 87 -6.56 13.80 -2.81
C SER A 87 -5.92 12.70 -1.99
N LEU A 88 -5.68 12.97 -0.72
CA LEU A 88 -5.26 11.95 0.25
C LEU A 88 -6.50 11.24 0.81
N LYS A 89 -6.46 9.93 0.96
CA LYS A 89 -7.50 9.12 1.61
C LYS A 89 -6.87 8.25 2.68
N ILE A 90 -7.25 8.48 3.93
CA ILE A 90 -6.65 7.86 5.11
C ILE A 90 -7.71 7.11 5.92
N ALA A 91 -7.36 5.91 6.40
CA ALA A 91 -8.23 5.11 7.25
C ALA A 91 -7.41 4.20 8.17
N VAL A 92 -7.94 3.94 9.37
CA VAL A 92 -7.31 3.03 10.34
C VAL A 92 -8.20 1.82 10.56
N THR A 93 -7.63 0.62 10.45
CA THR A 93 -8.33 -0.62 10.83
C THR A 93 -8.38 -0.76 12.35
N ARG A 94 -9.51 -1.20 12.91
CA ARG A 94 -9.71 -1.37 14.36
C ARG A 94 -9.94 -2.83 14.73
N LEU A 95 -8.93 -3.67 14.52
CA LEU A 95 -8.91 -5.08 14.94
C LEU A 95 -7.80 -5.27 15.99
N ASP A 96 -7.41 -6.52 16.29
CA ASP A 96 -6.33 -6.86 17.24
C ASP A 96 -5.01 -6.13 16.96
N ARG A 97 -4.76 -5.82 15.69
CA ARG A 97 -3.67 -4.95 15.21
C ARG A 97 -4.27 -3.84 14.38
N SER A 98 -3.75 -2.63 14.54
CA SER A 98 -4.25 -1.44 13.87
C SER A 98 -3.33 -1.02 12.75
N PHE A 99 -3.89 -0.79 11.57
CA PHE A 99 -3.13 -0.40 10.38
C PHE A 99 -3.67 0.89 9.79
N LEU A 100 -2.79 1.86 9.56
CA LEU A 100 -3.08 3.09 8.85
C LEU A 100 -2.84 2.88 7.35
N GLY A 101 -3.92 2.80 6.60
CA GLY A 101 -3.89 2.86 5.14
C GLY A 101 -3.82 4.30 4.67
N VAL A 102 -2.86 4.60 3.79
CA VAL A 102 -2.70 5.90 3.14
C VAL A 102 -2.78 5.69 1.64
N ASN A 103 -3.78 6.30 1.02
CA ASN A 103 -4.01 6.22 -0.42
C ASN A 103 -4.02 7.63 -1.02
N ILE A 104 -3.69 7.71 -2.30
CA ILE A 104 -3.87 8.92 -3.10
C ILE A 104 -4.83 8.66 -4.25
N GLN A 105 -5.60 9.68 -4.58
CA GLN A 105 -6.44 9.72 -5.76
C GLN A 105 -6.04 10.92 -6.62
N TYR A 106 -5.81 10.70 -7.90
CA TYR A 106 -5.47 11.75 -8.86
C TYR A 106 -6.03 11.44 -10.25
N ILE A 107 -6.01 12.43 -11.13
CA ILE A 107 -6.48 12.28 -12.51
C ILE A 107 -5.27 12.17 -13.43
N LYS A 108 -5.25 11.13 -14.28
CA LYS A 108 -4.25 10.94 -15.32
C LYS A 108 -4.95 10.75 -16.66
N GLY A 109 -4.87 11.75 -17.54
CA GLY A 109 -5.66 11.79 -18.77
C GLY A 109 -7.15 11.87 -18.45
N THR A 110 -7.94 10.88 -18.89
CA THR A 110 -9.39 10.79 -18.66
C THR A 110 -9.78 9.83 -17.53
N LYS A 111 -8.80 9.41 -16.72
CA LYS A 111 -8.95 8.34 -15.73
C LYS A 111 -8.68 8.84 -14.33
N ILE A 112 -9.53 8.43 -13.39
CA ILE A 112 -9.22 8.53 -11.96
C ILE A 112 -8.35 7.34 -11.59
N ILE A 113 -7.19 7.62 -11.01
CA ILE A 113 -6.22 6.65 -10.54
C ILE A 113 -6.23 6.68 -9.02
N LEU A 114 -6.36 5.50 -8.41
CA LEU A 114 -6.19 5.28 -6.98
C LEU A 114 -4.90 4.48 -6.76
N ARG A 115 -4.01 4.96 -5.89
CA ARG A 115 -2.79 4.25 -5.48
C ARG A 115 -2.66 4.19 -3.97
N THR A 116 -2.20 3.07 -3.45
CA THR A 116 -1.83 2.93 -2.03
C THR A 116 -0.38 3.35 -1.85
N LEU A 117 -0.14 4.34 -0.99
CA LEU A 117 1.21 4.78 -0.64
C LEU A 117 1.79 3.99 0.53
N ALA A 118 0.93 3.62 1.48
CA ALA A 118 1.35 2.98 2.71
C ALA A 118 0.22 2.20 3.38
N LEU A 119 0.62 1.15 4.12
CA LEU A 119 -0.25 0.46 5.06
C LEU A 119 0.55 0.16 6.33
N LYS A 120 0.62 1.12 7.25
CA LYS A 120 1.52 1.09 8.41
C LYS A 120 0.87 0.45 9.61
N GLU A 121 1.56 -0.45 10.28
CA GLU A 121 1.14 -0.86 11.61
C GLU A 121 1.29 0.30 12.59
N LEU A 122 0.26 0.53 13.40
CA LEU A 122 0.29 1.49 14.49
C LEU A 122 0.65 0.75 15.78
N GLN A 123 1.84 1.03 16.30
CA GLN A 123 2.36 0.38 17.52
C GLN A 123 2.13 1.22 18.77
N GLU A 124 1.85 2.51 18.60
CA GLU A 124 1.62 3.46 19.68
C GLU A 124 0.14 3.74 19.87
N LYS A 125 -0.20 4.52 20.91
CA LYS A 125 -1.51 5.15 20.98
C LYS A 125 -1.68 6.00 19.72
N HIS A 126 -2.78 5.81 19.01
CA HIS A 126 -3.04 6.48 17.72
C HIS A 126 -3.33 7.98 17.89
N THR A 127 -2.44 8.76 18.50
CA THR A 127 -2.61 10.21 18.70
C THR A 127 -2.58 10.92 17.35
N GLY A 128 -3.19 12.11 17.30
CA GLY A 128 -3.17 12.93 16.08
C GLY A 128 -1.74 13.27 15.62
N GLU A 129 -0.84 13.53 16.58
CA GLU A 129 0.57 13.81 16.36
C GLU A 129 1.32 12.63 15.74
N TYR A 130 1.07 11.41 16.24
CA TYR A 130 1.67 10.20 15.71
C TYR A 130 1.22 9.93 14.28
N ILE A 131 -0.10 10.01 14.03
CA ILE A 131 -0.66 9.85 12.68
C ILE A 131 -0.11 10.92 11.73
N LYS A 132 -0.09 12.20 12.13
CA LYS A 132 0.50 13.30 11.35
C LYS A 132 1.93 12.99 10.93
N THR A 133 2.75 12.51 11.86
CA THR A 133 4.15 12.16 11.61
C THR A 133 4.26 11.06 10.56
N ILE A 134 3.44 10.00 10.65
CA ILE A 134 3.40 8.95 9.63
C ILE A 134 2.97 9.53 8.28
N LEU A 135 1.92 10.34 8.22
CA LEU A 135 1.44 10.95 6.97
C LEU A 135 2.50 11.82 6.31
N LYS A 136 3.22 12.65 7.08
CA LYS A 136 4.34 13.45 6.58
C LYS A 136 5.45 12.58 5.99
N ASN A 137 5.86 11.53 6.71
CA ASN A 137 6.91 10.63 6.24
C ASN A 137 6.51 9.89 4.96
N VAL A 138 5.25 9.44 4.88
CA VAL A 138 4.71 8.80 3.68
C VAL A 138 4.72 9.80 2.53
N CYS A 139 4.16 11.01 2.67
CA CYS A 139 4.15 12.01 1.60
C CYS A 139 5.58 12.38 1.15
N PHE A 140 6.49 12.59 2.09
CA PHE A 140 7.89 12.88 1.82
C PHE A 140 8.55 11.79 0.97
N SER A 141 8.29 10.51 1.29
CA SER A 141 8.88 9.38 0.55
C SER A 141 8.42 9.28 -0.92
N PHE A 142 7.35 9.97 -1.30
CA PHE A 142 6.86 10.06 -2.67
C PHE A 142 7.07 11.45 -3.30
N ASN A 143 7.84 12.33 -2.65
CA ASN A 143 8.06 13.72 -3.07
C ASN A 143 6.76 14.52 -3.22
N ILE A 144 5.77 14.24 -2.36
CA ILE A 144 4.50 14.97 -2.33
C ILE A 144 4.65 16.15 -1.37
N SER A 145 4.47 17.38 -1.88
CA SER A 145 4.35 18.56 -1.03
C SER A 145 2.93 18.71 -0.47
N LEU A 146 2.79 19.38 0.68
CA LEU A 146 1.47 19.66 1.25
C LEU A 146 0.60 20.52 0.30
N ASP A 147 1.22 21.43 -0.46
CA ASP A 147 0.53 22.28 -1.45
C ASP A 147 -0.08 21.48 -2.61
N GLN A 148 0.38 20.24 -2.86
CA GLN A 148 -0.22 19.36 -3.86
C GLN A 148 -1.50 18.68 -3.36
N ILE A 149 -1.75 18.69 -2.04
CA ILE A 149 -2.89 18.00 -1.43
C ILE A 149 -4.07 18.96 -1.39
N TYR A 150 -5.04 18.77 -2.30
CA TYR A 150 -6.24 19.62 -2.35
C TYR A 150 -7.35 19.16 -1.41
N SER A 151 -7.37 17.88 -1.04
CA SER A 151 -8.34 17.33 -0.10
C SER A 151 -7.78 16.14 0.67
N ILE A 152 -8.22 15.99 1.92
CA ILE A 152 -7.93 14.82 2.75
C ILE A 152 -9.26 14.21 3.18
N THR A 153 -9.51 12.96 2.79
CA THR A 153 -10.67 12.17 3.24
C THR A 153 -10.23 11.23 4.34
N THR A 154 -10.93 11.25 5.47
CA THR A 154 -10.66 10.40 6.63
C THR A 154 -11.94 9.83 7.21
N ASP A 155 -11.84 8.79 8.03
CA ASP A 155 -12.92 8.44 8.95
C ASP A 155 -13.15 9.58 9.98
N ASN A 156 -14.30 9.55 10.66
CA ASN A 156 -14.64 10.52 11.70
C ASN A 156 -13.93 10.22 13.04
N GLY A 157 -12.79 9.53 13.02
CA GLY A 157 -12.00 9.24 14.22
C GLY A 157 -11.42 10.52 14.79
N ALA A 158 -11.64 10.79 16.09
CA ALA A 158 -11.19 12.02 16.73
C ALA A 158 -9.69 12.30 16.52
N ASN A 159 -8.85 11.26 16.63
CA ASN A 159 -7.41 11.41 16.41
C ASN A 159 -7.04 11.62 14.93
N MET A 160 -7.82 11.04 14.01
CA MET A 160 -7.61 11.25 12.58
C MET A 160 -7.95 12.69 12.19
N LEU A 161 -9.09 13.21 12.68
CA LEU A 161 -9.46 14.62 12.51
C LEU A 161 -8.40 15.56 13.11
N LYS A 162 -7.90 15.23 14.32
CA LYS A 162 -6.81 15.97 14.94
C LYS A 162 -5.56 15.97 14.06
N ALA A 163 -5.17 14.81 13.52
CA ALA A 163 -4.01 14.70 12.63
C ALA A 163 -4.15 15.57 11.37
N VAL A 164 -5.33 15.56 10.74
CA VAL A 164 -5.63 16.38 9.56
C VAL A 164 -5.52 17.87 9.89
N ARG A 165 -6.10 18.32 11.00
CA ARG A 165 -5.99 19.71 11.45
C ARG A 165 -4.53 20.13 11.65
N ILE A 166 -3.75 19.34 12.40
CA ILE A 166 -2.34 19.66 12.64
C ILE A 166 -1.52 19.64 11.33
N LEU A 167 -1.89 18.82 10.35
CA LEU A 167 -1.21 18.75 9.06
C LEU A 167 -1.48 19.98 8.18
N THR A 168 -2.71 20.51 8.22
CA THR A 168 -3.14 21.65 7.39
C THR A 168 -2.75 23.01 7.98
N TYR A 169 -2.77 23.13 9.31
CA TYR A 169 -2.59 24.41 10.02
C TYR A 169 -1.25 24.48 10.75
N GLU A 170 -0.14 24.11 10.11
CA GLU A 170 1.17 24.19 10.77
C GLU A 170 1.44 25.62 11.27
N ASP A 171 1.69 25.77 12.59
CA ASP A 171 2.14 26.97 13.30
C ASP A 171 1.11 27.99 13.82
N GLU A 172 -0.03 27.57 14.38
CA GLU A 172 -0.66 28.35 15.46
C GLU A 172 -0.76 27.53 16.74
N ASP A 173 -0.09 27.99 17.80
CA ASP A 173 -0.39 27.65 19.19
C ASP A 173 -1.85 28.05 19.48
N CYS A 174 -2.81 27.24 19.06
CA CYS A 174 -4.20 27.37 19.46
C CYS A 174 -4.50 26.34 20.55
N ASP A 175 -3.87 26.52 21.72
CA ASP A 175 -4.62 26.30 22.95
C ASP A 175 -5.69 27.40 23.01
N ASN A 176 -6.91 27.07 22.62
CA ASN A 176 -8.19 27.52 23.19
C ASN A 176 -9.33 27.23 22.20
N ASP A 177 -10.32 26.46 22.67
CA ASP A 177 -11.75 26.68 22.44
C ASP A 177 -12.18 27.29 21.09
N ILE A 178 -12.26 26.46 20.05
CA ILE A 178 -13.30 26.64 19.03
C ILE A 178 -14.10 25.34 18.97
N LEU A 179 -14.95 25.20 19.98
CA LEU A 179 -16.24 24.58 19.81
C LEU A 179 -17.06 25.49 18.89
N GLU A 180 -17.74 24.88 17.93
CA GLU A 180 -18.84 25.47 17.16
C GLU A 180 -18.47 26.62 16.21
N GLU A 181 -18.06 26.29 14.98
CA GLU A 181 -18.57 27.00 13.79
C GLU A 181 -18.14 26.23 12.53
N ASN A 182 -18.90 25.17 12.23
CA ASN A 182 -19.29 24.77 10.88
C ASN A 182 -20.42 23.72 11.02
N ASN A 183 -21.39 24.03 11.89
CA ASN A 183 -22.75 23.55 11.67
C ASN A 183 -23.20 24.20 10.36
N ILE A 184 -23.06 23.48 9.26
CA ILE A 184 -23.87 23.77 8.07
C ILE A 184 -25.30 23.46 8.51
N ASP A 185 -25.99 24.51 8.96
CA ASP A 185 -27.40 24.51 9.29
C ASP A 185 -28.18 24.23 8.00
N CYS A 186 -28.65 23.00 7.87
CA CYS A 186 -29.60 22.59 6.85
C CYS A 186 -30.90 22.18 7.52
N ASN A 187 -31.54 23.09 8.25
CA ASN A 187 -32.97 23.01 8.51
C ASN A 187 -33.71 23.99 7.60
N SER A 188 -34.06 23.52 6.42
CA SER A 188 -35.26 24.01 5.73
C SER A 188 -35.91 22.89 4.93
N GLU A 189 -37.08 22.50 5.44
CA GLU A 189 -38.23 21.93 4.73
C GLU A 189 -38.19 20.44 4.35
N GLU A 190 -39.03 19.70 5.08
CA GLU A 190 -39.56 18.38 4.71
C GLU A 190 -40.01 18.37 3.25
N ASN A 191 -39.40 17.50 2.44
CA ASN A 191 -40.05 16.91 1.28
C ASN A 191 -39.51 15.48 1.05
N GLU A 192 -40.45 14.58 0.83
CA GLU A 192 -40.30 13.13 0.71
C GLU A 192 -39.43 12.67 -0.49
N ALA A 193 -38.98 11.41 -0.40
CA ALA A 193 -38.58 10.50 -1.47
C ALA A 193 -37.10 10.50 -1.92
N ASN A 194 -36.30 9.60 -1.34
CA ASN A 194 -36.04 8.26 -1.91
C ASN A 194 -34.81 7.65 -1.21
N GLU A 195 -35.03 6.51 -0.57
CA GLU A 195 -33.97 5.66 -0.02
C GLU A 195 -33.13 5.11 -1.19
N TYR A 196 -31.98 5.74 -1.43
CA TYR A 196 -30.90 5.08 -2.18
C TYR A 196 -29.99 4.41 -1.16
N GLU A 197 -30.30 3.16 -0.88
CA GLU A 197 -29.39 2.21 -0.25
C GLU A 197 -28.17 2.05 -1.18
N MET A 198 -27.10 2.81 -0.93
CA MET A 198 -25.83 2.60 -1.63
C MET A 198 -25.05 1.54 -0.87
N ASP A 199 -25.11 0.35 -1.45
CA ASP A 199 -24.44 -0.89 -1.09
C ASP A 199 -23.02 -0.63 -0.50
N THR A 200 -22.91 -0.65 0.83
CA THR A 200 -21.65 -0.51 1.56
C THR A 200 -20.96 -1.87 1.79
N LEU A 201 -21.42 -2.92 1.12
CA LEU A 201 -20.81 -4.25 1.17
C LEU A 201 -19.76 -4.43 0.06
N SER A 202 -18.49 -4.56 0.47
CA SER A 202 -17.54 -5.64 0.06
C SER A 202 -16.06 -5.24 0.00
N VAL A 203 -15.68 -3.96 0.15
CA VAL A 203 -14.28 -3.56 -0.11
C VAL A 203 -13.29 -3.97 1.01
N PHE A 204 -13.79 -4.38 2.18
CA PHE A 204 -12.94 -4.65 3.34
C PHE A 204 -12.65 -6.13 3.62
N GLU A 205 -13.12 -7.09 2.81
CA GLU A 205 -12.94 -8.50 3.14
C GLU A 205 -11.52 -9.05 2.96
N ASN A 206 -10.58 -8.33 2.33
CA ASN A 206 -9.26 -8.91 2.01
C ASN A 206 -8.08 -7.94 2.05
N ILE A 207 -7.95 -7.10 3.08
CA ILE A 207 -6.84 -6.15 3.16
C ILE A 207 -5.88 -6.54 4.29
N ASN A 208 -4.85 -7.31 3.93
CA ASN A 208 -3.71 -7.56 4.80
C ASN A 208 -2.50 -6.72 4.35
N VAL A 209 -2.22 -5.74 5.20
CA VAL A 209 -0.97 -5.13 5.74
C VAL A 209 0.26 -5.04 4.84
N LEU A 210 1.05 -3.97 4.87
CA LEU A 210 2.46 -3.92 4.46
C LEU A 210 3.13 -2.63 4.99
N GLU A 211 3.51 -2.67 6.28
CA GLU A 211 4.75 -2.12 6.83
C GLU A 211 4.79 -2.33 8.34
N ASP A 212 5.55 -3.35 8.76
CA ASP A 212 6.62 -3.21 9.74
C ASP A 212 7.55 -4.44 9.60
N LEU A 213 8.72 -4.27 8.96
CA LEU A 213 9.62 -5.39 8.62
C LEU A 213 11.08 -5.17 9.05
N THR A 214 11.32 -4.30 10.02
CA THR A 214 12.69 -4.01 10.48
C THR A 214 13.03 -4.52 11.87
N SER A 215 12.21 -5.37 12.52
CA SER A 215 12.60 -5.84 13.87
C SER A 215 12.30 -7.28 14.29
N ASN A 216 11.47 -8.08 13.62
CA ASN A 216 11.19 -9.44 14.14
C ASN A 216 11.10 -10.52 13.05
N ASN A 217 11.83 -11.62 13.29
CA ASN A 217 11.86 -12.87 12.52
C ASN A 217 10.51 -13.62 12.55
N GLU A 218 9.44 -13.02 12.01
CA GLU A 218 8.16 -13.72 11.88
C GLU A 218 7.78 -13.90 10.42
N THR A 219 7.81 -15.16 10.04
CA THR A 219 7.68 -15.72 8.71
C THR A 219 6.25 -15.62 8.13
N SER A 220 5.26 -15.37 8.98
CA SER A 220 3.84 -15.33 8.60
C SER A 220 3.39 -14.00 7.95
N THR A 221 4.07 -12.89 8.26
CA THR A 221 3.65 -11.52 7.92
C THR A 221 4.05 -11.11 6.50
N LEU A 222 5.30 -11.35 6.12
CA LEU A 222 5.92 -11.11 4.79
C LEU A 222 5.08 -11.54 3.59
N SER A 223 4.43 -12.63 3.89
CA SER A 223 3.62 -13.53 3.12
C SER A 223 2.39 -12.81 2.53
N LEU A 224 1.49 -12.29 3.38
CA LEU A 224 0.25 -11.68 2.91
C LEU A 224 0.48 -10.28 2.35
N ILE A 225 1.60 -9.71 2.79
CA ILE A 225 1.95 -8.32 2.72
C ILE A 225 2.07 -7.84 1.27
N SER A 226 2.70 -8.64 0.42
CA SER A 226 3.01 -8.18 -0.91
C SER A 226 2.00 -8.62 -1.99
N LYS A 227 0.89 -9.22 -1.54
CA LYS A 227 -0.28 -9.63 -2.35
C LYS A 227 -1.07 -8.43 -2.76
N ASN A 228 -1.20 -7.48 -1.85
CA ASN A 228 -1.93 -6.25 -2.10
C ASN A 228 -1.07 -5.19 -2.81
N PHE A 229 0.25 -5.17 -2.57
CA PHE A 229 1.14 -4.23 -3.26
C PHE A 229 1.25 -4.50 -4.76
N LEU A 230 1.20 -5.75 -5.20
CA LEU A 230 1.30 -6.07 -6.63
C LEU A 230 -0.06 -6.25 -7.34
N ILE A 231 -1.12 -6.69 -6.65
CA ILE A 231 -2.41 -6.99 -7.28
C ILE A 231 -3.33 -5.75 -7.37
N ASN A 232 -3.31 -4.84 -6.39
CA ASN A 232 -4.31 -3.76 -6.31
C ASN A 232 -3.85 -2.43 -6.89
N ASN A 233 -2.75 -2.41 -7.63
CA ASN A 233 -2.18 -1.16 -8.13
C ASN A 233 -3.03 -0.46 -9.20
N TYR A 234 -4.10 -1.05 -9.73
CA TYR A 234 -4.87 -0.43 -10.81
C TYR A 234 -6.37 -0.58 -10.60
N ILE A 235 -6.97 0.35 -9.85
CA ILE A 235 -8.40 0.65 -10.03
C ILE A 235 -8.47 1.89 -10.91
N THR A 236 -8.91 1.69 -12.16
CA THR A 236 -9.10 2.73 -13.16
C THR A 236 -10.58 2.88 -13.43
N PHE A 237 -11.17 4.03 -13.12
CA PHE A 237 -12.51 4.38 -13.56
C PHE A 237 -12.42 5.13 -14.89
N ASN A 238 -13.03 4.59 -15.95
CA ASN A 238 -13.12 5.24 -17.26
C ASN A 238 -14.45 5.98 -17.34
N PHE A 239 -14.41 7.28 -17.66
CA PHE A 239 -15.60 8.00 -18.10
C PHE A 239 -15.74 7.86 -19.61
N HIS A 240 -16.82 7.21 -20.06
CA HIS A 240 -17.27 7.31 -21.44
C HIS A 240 -18.26 8.48 -21.50
N TYR A 241 -17.87 9.54 -22.20
CA TYR A 241 -18.80 10.56 -22.69
C TYR A 241 -19.42 10.12 -24.00
#